data_AF-A0AAV1HKN5-F1
#
_entry.id   AF-A0AAV1HKN5-F1
#
_cell.length_a   1.000
_cell.length_b   1.000
_cell.length_c   1.000
_cell.angle_alpha   90.00
_cell.angle_beta   90.00
_cell.angle_gamma   90.00
#
_symmetry.space_group_name_H-M   'P 1'
#
loop_
_entity.id
_entity.type
_entity.pdbx_description
1 polymer ?
#
loop_
_entity_poly.entity_id
_entity_poly.type
_entity_poly.pdbx_seq_one_letter_code
_entity_poly.pdbx_strand_id
1 'polypeptide(L)'
;MTQTEELFVYAKFLYDALGERIRVFEIVTLDNKTVTQDILLHYREQVMYEIHDHNRTCKKSPLKVDFVPLGVPGDATLLAQSVLGDSSRPGEGLLVNSWKGKIPTGERMMITVTAFGCVPISFSQQTKEYGWLLTSYFDNVIGITDPELLNPPSYCPKDGTMTDEKPADLLRLLFGKN
;
A
#
# COMPACT_ATOMS: atom_id res chain seq x y z
N MET A 1 -22.05 2.05 21.23
CA MET A 1 -21.64 1.83 19.83
C MET A 1 -20.99 3.11 19.35
N THR A 2 -19.68 3.23 19.54
CA THR A 2 -18.89 4.36 19.03
C THR A 2 -18.64 4.10 17.56
N GLN A 3 -19.26 4.92 16.70
CA GLN A 3 -18.96 4.97 15.28
C GLN A 3 -17.47 5.29 15.15
N THR A 4 -16.68 4.28 14.79
CA THR A 4 -15.28 4.49 14.42
C THR A 4 -15.36 5.21 13.08
N GLU A 5 -14.87 6.45 12.99
CA GLU A 5 -14.85 7.19 11.73
C GLU A 5 -14.14 6.33 10.68
N GLU A 6 -14.88 5.87 9.66
CA GLU A 6 -14.34 5.08 8.56
C GLU A 6 -13.60 6.05 7.63
N LEU A 7 -12.27 6.15 7.80
CA LEU A 7 -11.43 6.97 6.94
C LEU A 7 -11.16 6.25 5.62
N PHE A 8 -11.61 6.83 4.52
CA PHE A 8 -11.30 6.35 3.16
C PHE A 8 -10.16 7.16 2.55
N VAL A 9 -9.15 6.44 2.07
CA VAL A 9 -7.97 6.99 1.41
C VAL A 9 -7.89 6.42 -0.01
N TYR A 10 -7.81 7.30 -1.00
CA TYR A 10 -7.53 6.96 -2.39
C TYR A 10 -6.12 7.45 -2.73
N ALA A 11 -5.34 6.64 -3.42
CA ALA A 11 -3.98 7.01 -3.81
C ALA A 11 -3.55 6.26 -5.07
N LYS A 12 -2.59 6.84 -5.80
CA LYS A 12 -1.80 6.09 -6.79
C LYS A 12 -0.65 5.39 -6.10
N PHE A 13 -0.21 4.29 -6.68
CA PHE A 13 0.94 3.56 -6.15
C PHE A 13 1.85 3.03 -7.25
N LEU A 14 3.14 2.92 -6.93
CA LEU A 14 4.12 2.11 -7.65
C LEU A 14 4.60 1.02 -6.70
N TYR A 15 4.68 -0.21 -7.19
CA TYR A 15 5.09 -1.36 -6.41
C TYR A 15 6.22 -2.10 -7.11
N ASP A 16 7.37 -2.20 -6.44
CA ASP A 16 8.54 -2.92 -6.91
C ASP A 16 8.97 -3.96 -5.87
N ALA A 17 8.57 -5.22 -6.10
CA ALA A 17 8.95 -6.33 -5.23
C ALA A 17 10.44 -6.68 -5.32
N LEU A 18 11.11 -6.41 -6.45
CA LEU A 18 12.51 -6.80 -6.66
C LEU A 18 13.48 -5.83 -5.99
N GLY A 19 13.16 -4.55 -6.00
CA GLY A 19 13.86 -3.52 -5.24
C GLY A 19 13.37 -3.35 -3.81
N GLU A 20 12.22 -3.94 -3.45
CA GLU A 20 11.50 -3.72 -2.19
C GLU A 20 11.22 -2.23 -1.98
N ARG A 21 10.55 -1.63 -2.97
CA ARG A 21 10.22 -0.21 -3.00
C ARG A 21 8.74 -0.02 -3.26
N ILE A 22 8.15 0.94 -2.56
CA ILE A 22 6.76 1.34 -2.78
C ILE A 22 6.71 2.86 -2.82
N ARG A 23 6.03 3.43 -3.81
CA ARG A 23 5.67 4.85 -3.79
C ARG A 23 4.16 4.97 -3.72
N VAL A 24 3.66 5.82 -2.83
CA VAL A 24 2.24 6.15 -2.70
C VAL A 24 2.11 7.66 -2.85
N PHE A 25 1.32 8.11 -3.82
CA PHE A 25 1.25 9.52 -4.20
C PHE A 25 -0.14 9.89 -4.70
N GLU A 26 -0.41 11.19 -4.84
CA GLU A 26 -1.75 11.71 -5.15
C GLU A 26 -2.82 11.21 -4.16
N ILE A 27 -2.52 11.33 -2.87
CA ILE A 27 -3.37 10.86 -1.78
C ILE A 27 -4.60 11.78 -1.60
N VAL A 28 -5.79 11.20 -1.54
CA VAL A 28 -7.07 11.89 -1.35
C VAL A 28 -7.83 11.25 -0.19
N THR A 29 -8.24 12.06 0.78
CA THR A 29 -9.08 11.62 1.91
C THR A 29 -10.52 12.11 1.73
N LEU A 30 -11.49 11.25 2.05
CA LEU A 30 -12.92 11.53 1.81
C LEU A 30 -13.47 12.68 2.70
N ASP A 31 -12.78 13.06 3.77
CA ASP A 31 -13.13 14.19 4.66
C ASP A 31 -12.75 15.57 4.09
N ASN A 32 -12.72 15.71 2.76
CA ASN A 32 -12.49 16.95 2.01
C ASN A 32 -11.16 17.67 2.28
N LYS A 33 -10.11 16.93 2.67
CA LYS A 33 -8.73 17.42 2.66
C LYS A 33 -7.94 16.62 1.64
N THR A 34 -7.78 17.17 0.45
CA THR A 34 -6.74 16.69 -0.48
C THR A 34 -5.39 16.98 0.16
N VAL A 35 -4.72 15.94 0.65
CA VAL A 35 -3.34 16.05 1.12
C VAL A 35 -2.48 15.54 -0.02
N THR A 36 -1.90 16.45 -0.82
CA THR A 36 -0.83 16.12 -1.77
C THR A 36 0.42 15.70 -1.01
N GLN A 37 0.38 14.49 -0.44
CA GLN A 37 1.52 13.80 0.14
C GLN A 37 2.00 12.76 -0.86
N ASP A 38 3.31 12.70 -0.99
CA ASP A 38 4.02 11.74 -1.82
C ASP A 38 5.01 11.03 -0.92
N ILE A 39 4.84 9.71 -0.80
CA ILE A 39 5.55 8.88 0.16
C ILE A 39 6.30 7.82 -0.63
N LEU A 40 7.63 7.86 -0.53
CA LEU A 40 8.51 6.85 -1.13
C LEU A 40 9.13 6.01 -0.01
N LEU A 41 8.89 4.71 -0.07
CA LEU A 41 9.33 3.70 0.89
C LEU A 41 10.42 2.85 0.26
N HIS A 42 11.60 2.86 0.87
CA HIS A 42 12.76 2.07 0.46
C HIS A 42 13.07 1.10 1.60
N TYR A 43 12.60 -0.14 1.47
CA TYR A 43 12.64 -1.11 2.57
C TYR A 43 14.05 -1.69 2.78
N ARG A 44 14.87 -1.83 1.74
CA ARG A 44 16.25 -2.31 1.90
C ARG A 44 17.12 -1.33 2.66
N GLU A 45 16.95 -0.05 2.38
CA GLU A 45 17.64 1.05 3.04
C GLU A 45 17.00 1.42 4.38
N GLN A 46 15.81 0.87 4.69
CA GLN A 46 15.03 1.17 5.90
C GLN A 46 14.75 2.68 6.04
N VAL A 47 14.39 3.32 4.93
CA VAL A 47 14.09 4.76 4.88
C VAL A 47 12.76 5.05 4.21
N MET A 48 12.13 6.13 4.67
CA MET A 48 10.94 6.69 4.07
C MET A 48 11.18 8.16 3.75
N TYR A 49 10.73 8.58 2.57
CA TYR A 49 10.75 9.95 2.11
C TYR A 49 9.34 10.49 2.04
N GLU A 50 9.06 11.57 2.77
CA GLU A 50 7.89 12.42 2.54
C GLU A 50 8.32 13.55 1.60
N ILE A 51 7.80 13.53 0.39
CA ILE A 51 8.21 14.42 -0.70
C ILE A 51 7.16 15.52 -0.86
N HIS A 52 7.61 16.78 -0.86
CA HIS A 52 6.78 17.95 -1.08
C HIS A 52 7.26 18.71 -2.32
N ASP A 53 6.84 18.24 -3.50
CA ASP A 53 7.28 18.78 -4.80
C ASP A 53 7.07 20.29 -4.95
N HIS A 54 5.92 20.80 -4.48
CA HIS A 54 5.58 22.22 -4.56
C HIS A 54 6.59 23.13 -3.85
N ASN A 55 7.10 22.70 -2.70
CA ASN A 55 8.09 23.44 -1.92
C ASN A 55 9.54 23.02 -2.22
N ARG A 56 9.72 21.99 -3.07
CA ARG A 56 11.01 21.31 -3.28
C ARG A 56 11.68 20.91 -1.96
N THR A 57 10.88 20.49 -0.99
CA THR A 57 11.36 19.99 0.30
C THR A 57 11.06 18.50 0.41
N CYS A 58 11.83 17.82 1.24
CA CYS A 58 11.70 16.40 1.43
C CYS A 58 12.20 16.03 2.81
N LYS A 59 11.44 15.18 3.49
CA LYS A 59 11.74 14.73 4.84
C LYS A 59 12.09 13.25 4.78
N LYS A 60 13.26 12.91 5.32
CA LYS A 60 13.77 11.54 5.38
C LYS A 60 13.69 11.01 6.80
N SER A 61 12.92 9.95 7.00
CA SER A 61 12.70 9.33 8.31
C SER A 61 13.01 7.83 8.27
N PRO A 62 13.34 7.22 9.42
CA PRO A 62 13.59 5.79 9.48
C PRO A 62 12.30 4.98 9.29
N LEU A 63 12.37 3.96 8.44
CA LEU A 63 11.33 2.95 8.26
C LEU A 63 11.70 1.74 9.11
N LYS A 64 10.76 1.23 9.92
CA LYS A 64 11.02 0.07 10.82
C LYS A 64 10.13 -1.14 10.57
N VAL A 65 9.34 -1.09 9.51
CA VAL A 65 8.45 -2.19 9.12
C VAL A 65 9.12 -3.01 8.03
N ASP A 66 8.97 -4.33 8.13
CA ASP A 66 9.48 -5.25 7.11
C ASP A 66 8.65 -5.12 5.82
N PHE A 67 9.29 -5.40 4.69
CA PHE A 67 8.59 -5.47 3.42
C PHE A 67 7.66 -6.69 3.41
N VAL A 68 6.37 -6.45 3.18
CA VAL A 68 5.38 -7.51 2.99
C VAL A 68 5.01 -7.54 1.50
N PRO A 69 5.40 -8.59 0.75
CA PRO A 69 5.08 -8.69 -0.66
C PRO A 69 3.57 -8.69 -0.89
N LEU A 70 3.12 -7.90 -1.86
CA LEU A 70 1.75 -7.92 -2.37
C LEU A 70 1.55 -9.18 -3.22
N GLY A 71 1.22 -10.29 -2.56
CA GLY A 71 1.01 -11.57 -3.19
C GLY A 71 0.43 -12.59 -2.22
N VAL A 72 0.06 -13.76 -2.74
CA VAL A 72 -0.42 -14.89 -1.92
C VAL A 72 0.77 -15.56 -1.23
N PRO A 73 0.85 -15.57 0.11
CA PRO A 73 1.91 -16.28 0.83
C PRO A 73 1.88 -17.78 0.55
N GLY A 74 3.05 -18.41 0.58
CA GLY A 74 3.17 -19.84 0.26
C GLY A 74 2.42 -20.78 1.22
N ASP A 75 2.15 -20.33 2.45
CA ASP A 75 1.39 -21.05 3.47
C ASP A 75 -0.09 -20.63 3.55
N ALA A 76 -0.56 -19.78 2.64
CA ALA A 76 -1.95 -19.33 2.62
C ALA A 76 -2.90 -20.45 2.21
N THR A 77 -4.12 -20.41 2.74
CA THR A 77 -5.19 -21.37 2.42
C THR A 77 -6.23 -20.72 1.52
N LEU A 78 -6.61 -21.40 0.44
CA LEU A 78 -7.71 -20.96 -0.42
C LEU A 78 -9.01 -20.91 0.39
N LEU A 79 -9.64 -19.75 0.42
CA LEU A 79 -10.92 -19.54 1.10
C LEU A 79 -12.09 -19.82 0.15
N ALA A 80 -12.05 -19.21 -1.03
CA ALA A 80 -13.10 -19.33 -2.03
C ALA A 80 -12.59 -18.94 -3.42
N GLN A 81 -13.27 -19.45 -4.44
CA GLN A 81 -13.23 -18.94 -5.80
C GLN A 81 -14.61 -18.34 -6.11
N SER A 82 -14.65 -17.17 -6.71
CA SER A 82 -15.89 -16.46 -7.02
C SER A 82 -15.75 -15.61 -8.29
N VAL A 83 -16.89 -15.13 -8.80
CA VAL A 83 -16.94 -14.16 -9.90
C VAL A 83 -17.30 -12.79 -9.32
N LEU A 84 -16.47 -11.80 -9.58
CA LEU A 84 -16.80 -10.39 -9.32
C LEU A 84 -17.53 -9.82 -10.55
N GLY A 85 -18.59 -9.04 -10.32
CA GLY A 85 -19.45 -8.55 -11.40
C GLY A 85 -20.60 -9.50 -11.69
N ASP A 86 -20.86 -9.78 -12.96
CA ASP A 86 -21.95 -10.65 -13.41
C ASP A 86 -21.43 -11.89 -14.16
N SER A 87 -22.16 -12.99 -14.05
CA SER A 87 -21.82 -14.27 -14.72
C SER A 87 -22.79 -14.61 -15.86
N SER A 88 -23.74 -13.73 -16.16
CA SER A 88 -24.80 -13.98 -17.14
C SER A 88 -24.31 -13.79 -18.58
N ARG A 89 -23.26 -13.00 -18.81
CA ARG A 89 -22.67 -12.77 -20.14
C ARG A 89 -21.13 -12.79 -20.14
N PRO A 90 -20.51 -13.21 -21.26
CA PRO A 90 -19.05 -13.15 -21.40
C PRO A 90 -18.52 -11.72 -21.27
N GLY A 91 -17.48 -11.55 -20.44
CA GLY A 91 -16.80 -10.26 -20.25
C GLY A 91 -17.39 -9.36 -19.15
N GLU A 92 -18.53 -9.73 -18.55
CA GLU A 92 -19.16 -8.96 -17.45
C GLU A 92 -18.67 -9.41 -16.06
N GLY A 93 -17.88 -10.48 -15.99
CA GLY A 93 -17.40 -11.08 -14.76
C GLY A 93 -15.89 -11.30 -14.75
N LEU A 94 -15.29 -11.18 -13.57
CA LEU A 94 -13.88 -11.45 -13.31
C LEU A 94 -13.76 -12.62 -12.33
N LEU A 95 -13.14 -13.72 -12.77
CA LEU A 95 -12.87 -14.86 -11.90
C LEU A 95 -11.72 -14.54 -10.94
N VAL A 96 -11.97 -14.70 -9.64
CA VAL A 96 -11.02 -14.38 -8.57
C VAL A 96 -10.88 -15.52 -7.57
N ASN A 97 -9.72 -15.57 -6.92
CA ASN A 97 -9.43 -16.47 -5.82
C ASN A 97 -9.14 -15.64 -4.57
N SER A 98 -9.85 -15.92 -3.49
CA SER A 98 -9.61 -15.32 -2.18
C SER A 98 -8.86 -16.31 -1.30
N TRP A 99 -7.76 -15.85 -0.71
CA TRP A 99 -6.88 -16.62 0.16
C TRP A 99 -6.87 -16.00 1.55
N LYS A 100 -6.75 -16.83 2.58
CA LYS A 100 -6.54 -16.38 3.96
C LYS A 100 -5.20 -16.88 4.47
N GLY A 101 -4.56 -16.09 5.30
CA GLY A 101 -3.27 -16.45 5.89
C GLY A 101 -2.89 -15.50 7.01
N LYS A 102 -1.58 -15.38 7.22
CA LYS A 102 -0.99 -14.40 8.12
C LYS A 102 0.14 -13.67 7.39
N ILE A 103 0.34 -12.39 7.73
CA ILE A 103 1.57 -11.68 7.35
C ILE A 103 2.73 -12.15 8.24
N PRO A 104 4.00 -11.89 7.88
CA PRO A 104 5.16 -12.36 8.65
C PRO A 104 5.13 -12.02 10.14
N THR A 105 4.53 -10.89 10.51
CA THR A 105 4.37 -10.42 11.89
C THR A 105 3.27 -11.17 12.68
N GLY A 106 2.51 -12.05 12.02
CA GLY A 106 1.55 -12.99 12.62
C GLY A 106 0.08 -12.54 12.58
N GLU A 107 -0.19 -11.30 12.18
CA GLU A 107 -1.54 -10.78 12.00
C GLU A 107 -2.29 -11.50 10.87
N ARG A 108 -3.60 -11.66 11.03
CA ARG A 108 -4.46 -12.29 10.04
C ARG A 108 -4.61 -11.42 8.81
N MET A 109 -4.62 -12.05 7.65
CA MET A 109 -4.89 -11.36 6.39
C MET A 109 -5.80 -12.18 5.47
N MET A 110 -6.41 -11.49 4.51
CA MET A 110 -7.03 -12.09 3.34
C MET A 110 -6.59 -11.33 2.10
N ILE A 111 -6.30 -12.03 1.01
CA ILE A 111 -5.97 -11.43 -0.28
C ILE A 111 -6.86 -12.04 -1.36
N THR A 112 -7.46 -11.18 -2.19
CA THR A 112 -8.19 -11.61 -3.38
C THR A 112 -7.39 -11.20 -4.60
N VAL A 113 -7.08 -12.18 -5.44
CA VAL A 113 -6.34 -12.00 -6.69
C VAL A 113 -7.16 -12.51 -7.86
N THR A 114 -6.90 -12.01 -9.07
CA THR A 114 -7.43 -12.61 -10.29
C THR A 114 -6.99 -14.08 -10.38
N ALA A 115 -7.90 -14.95 -10.81
CA ALA A 115 -7.58 -16.37 -11.00
C ALA A 115 -6.49 -16.58 -12.07
N PHE A 116 -6.41 -15.66 -13.03
CA PHE A 116 -5.41 -15.62 -14.08
C PHE A 116 -4.50 -14.41 -13.90
N GLY A 117 -3.18 -14.64 -13.87
CA GLY A 117 -2.18 -13.58 -13.71
C GLY A 117 -1.91 -13.14 -12.27
N CYS A 118 -2.68 -13.62 -11.29
CA CYS A 118 -2.50 -13.31 -9.85
C CYS A 118 -2.42 -11.80 -9.55
N VAL A 119 -3.18 -10.99 -10.27
CA VAL A 119 -3.22 -9.54 -10.08
C VAL A 119 -4.06 -9.23 -8.82
N PRO A 120 -3.57 -8.43 -7.88
CA PRO A 120 -4.30 -8.11 -6.65
C PRO A 120 -5.55 -7.30 -6.95
N ILE A 121 -6.65 -7.67 -6.29
CA ILE A 121 -7.94 -6.96 -6.32
C ILE A 121 -8.21 -6.33 -4.96
N SER A 122 -8.00 -7.10 -3.89
CA SER A 122 -8.11 -6.58 -2.53
C SER A 122 -7.17 -7.28 -1.57
N PHE A 123 -6.75 -6.55 -0.55
CA PHE A 123 -5.98 -7.05 0.56
C PHE A 123 -6.61 -6.55 1.85
N SER A 124 -6.91 -7.44 2.78
CA SER A 124 -7.34 -7.08 4.11
C SER A 124 -6.38 -7.63 5.15
N GLN A 125 -6.06 -6.82 6.14
CA GLN A 125 -5.20 -7.22 7.25
C GLN A 125 -5.78 -6.74 8.57
N GLN A 126 -5.64 -7.57 9.59
CA GLN A 126 -5.98 -7.20 10.95
C GLN A 126 -4.81 -6.42 11.56
N THR A 127 -5.05 -5.18 11.96
CA THR A 127 -4.08 -4.34 12.67
C THR A 127 -4.48 -4.20 14.13
N LYS A 128 -3.51 -3.99 15.02
CA LYS A 128 -3.78 -3.75 16.44
C LYS A 128 -4.40 -2.37 16.69
N GLU A 129 -4.00 -1.38 15.89
CA GLU A 129 -4.36 0.02 16.08
C GLU A 129 -5.70 0.39 15.40
N TYR A 130 -5.96 -0.15 14.20
CA TYR A 130 -7.12 0.25 13.37
C TYR A 130 -8.14 -0.87 13.13
N GLY A 131 -7.93 -2.06 13.69
CA GLY A 131 -8.78 -3.22 13.39
C GLY A 131 -8.55 -3.72 11.97
N TRP A 132 -9.61 -4.10 11.25
CA TRP A 132 -9.50 -4.57 9.87
C TRP A 132 -9.27 -3.42 8.91
N LEU A 133 -8.10 -3.41 8.27
CA LEU A 133 -7.81 -2.53 7.15
C LEU A 133 -8.14 -3.26 5.85
N LEU A 134 -8.85 -2.59 4.93
CA LEU A 134 -9.13 -3.09 3.59
C LEU A 134 -8.49 -2.15 2.55
N THR A 135 -7.64 -2.70 1.71
CA THR A 135 -7.07 -2.02 0.54
C THR A 135 -7.66 -2.66 -0.72
N SER A 136 -8.18 -1.82 -1.63
CA SER A 136 -8.66 -2.27 -2.95
C SER A 136 -7.72 -1.76 -4.02
N TYR A 137 -7.38 -2.60 -4.99
CA TYR A 137 -6.48 -2.30 -6.08
C TYR A 137 -7.26 -2.31 -7.40
N PHE A 138 -7.14 -1.24 -8.17
CA PHE A 138 -7.79 -1.06 -9.46
C PHE A 138 -6.82 -0.37 -10.42
N ASP A 139 -7.11 -0.45 -11.72
CA ASP A 139 -6.28 0.10 -12.80
C ASP A 139 -4.81 -0.38 -12.75
N ASN A 140 -4.59 -1.61 -12.26
CA ASN A 140 -3.28 -2.23 -12.20
C ASN A 140 -2.69 -2.43 -13.61
N VAL A 141 -1.45 -1.96 -13.81
CA VAL A 141 -0.65 -2.21 -15.01
C VAL A 141 0.60 -2.97 -14.60
N ILE A 142 0.88 -4.10 -15.24
CA ILE A 142 2.09 -4.89 -14.96
C ILE A 142 3.31 -4.16 -15.53
N GLY A 143 4.32 -4.00 -14.69
CA GLY A 143 5.55 -3.28 -15.01
C GLY A 143 5.51 -1.83 -14.50
N ILE A 144 6.67 -1.19 -14.51
CA ILE A 144 6.84 0.21 -14.09
C ILE A 144 7.26 1.00 -15.33
N THR A 145 6.34 1.84 -15.82
CA THR A 145 6.56 2.62 -17.05
C THR A 145 7.69 3.63 -16.90
N ASP A 146 7.81 4.26 -15.72
CA ASP A 146 8.87 5.20 -15.38
C ASP A 146 9.55 4.79 -14.06
N PRO A 147 10.65 4.01 -14.13
CA PRO A 147 11.37 3.57 -12.94
C PRO A 147 12.02 4.70 -12.14
N GLU A 148 12.27 5.86 -12.75
CA GLU A 148 12.89 7.00 -12.05
C GLU A 148 11.98 7.56 -10.95
N LEU A 149 10.68 7.31 -11.04
CA LEU A 149 9.73 7.63 -9.96
C LEU A 149 10.00 6.85 -8.67
N LEU A 150 10.80 5.79 -8.69
CA LEU A 150 11.22 5.08 -7.47
C LEU A 150 12.53 5.61 -6.88
N ASN A 151 13.12 6.66 -7.46
CA ASN A 151 14.30 7.33 -6.94
C ASN A 151 13.90 8.60 -6.17
N PRO A 152 14.53 8.90 -5.02
CA PRO A 152 14.24 10.14 -4.31
C PRO A 152 14.70 11.36 -5.14
N PRO A 153 13.91 12.44 -5.19
CA PRO A 153 14.31 13.67 -5.88
C PRO A 153 15.63 14.25 -5.36
N SER A 154 16.32 15.03 -6.20
CA SER A 154 17.65 15.56 -5.88
C SER A 154 17.71 16.51 -4.67
N TYR A 155 16.57 17.08 -4.26
CA TYR A 155 16.45 17.92 -3.06
C TYR A 155 16.16 17.13 -1.79
N CYS A 156 15.99 15.80 -1.88
CA CYS A 156 15.91 14.96 -0.70
C CYS A 156 17.24 14.88 0.03
N PRO A 157 17.23 14.82 1.38
CA PRO A 157 18.44 14.61 2.16
C PRO A 157 19.16 13.32 1.73
N LYS A 158 20.49 13.42 1.57
CA LYS A 158 21.33 12.27 1.22
C LYS A 158 21.53 11.35 2.44
N ASP A 159 22.28 10.27 2.27
CA ASP A 159 22.52 9.31 3.35
C ASP A 159 23.20 9.95 4.56
N GLY A 160 22.75 9.57 5.76
CA GLY A 160 23.25 10.08 7.05
C GLY A 160 22.49 11.27 7.65
N THR A 161 21.67 11.98 6.88
CA THR A 161 20.81 13.07 7.42
C THR A 161 19.38 12.57 7.60
N MET A 162 19.15 11.79 8.66
CA MET A 162 17.81 11.42 9.09
C MET A 162 17.30 12.48 10.07
N THR A 163 16.01 12.82 10.01
CA THR A 163 15.38 13.56 11.11
C THR A 163 15.35 12.66 12.35
N ASP A 164 15.63 13.19 13.54
CA ASP A 164 15.51 12.49 14.86
C ASP A 164 14.05 12.12 15.23
N GLU A 165 13.18 12.03 14.23
CA GLU A 165 11.78 11.73 14.41
C GLU A 165 11.54 10.24 14.64
N LYS A 166 10.39 9.96 15.24
CA LYS A 166 9.92 8.59 15.45
C LYS A 166 9.89 7.84 14.10
N PRO A 167 10.10 6.52 14.13
CA PRO A 167 9.99 5.69 12.95
C PRO A 167 8.66 5.93 12.25
N ALA A 168 8.74 6.20 10.95
CA ALA A 168 7.55 6.43 10.18
C ALA A 168 6.88 5.10 9.86
N ASP A 169 5.55 5.13 9.88
CA ASP A 169 4.67 4.04 9.52
C ASP A 169 3.65 4.61 8.54
N LEU A 170 3.57 4.01 7.35
CA LEU A 170 2.65 4.45 6.31
C LEU A 170 1.21 4.52 6.82
N LEU A 171 0.78 3.54 7.63
CA LEU A 171 -0.58 3.54 8.17
C LEU A 171 -0.79 4.71 9.14
N ARG A 172 0.22 5.08 9.92
CA ARG A 172 0.13 6.26 10.78
C ARG A 172 0.10 7.57 10.00
N LEU A 173 0.78 7.65 8.86
CA LEU A 173 0.72 8.84 8.01
C LEU A 173 -0.65 8.98 7.34
N LEU A 174 -1.23 7.86 6.90
CA LEU A 174 -2.52 7.86 6.22
C LEU A 174 -3.71 7.99 7.17
N PHE A 175 -3.62 7.40 8.38
CA PHE A 175 -4.75 7.26 9.30
C PHE A 175 -4.51 7.88 10.69
N GLY A 176 -3.32 8.41 10.96
CA GLY A 176 -3.01 9.07 12.24
C GLY A 176 -3.79 10.37 12.40
N LYS A 177 -4.42 10.54 13.57
CA LYS A 177 -4.95 11.84 13.98
C LYS A 177 -3.78 12.71 14.47
N ASN A 178 -3.61 13.89 13.86
CA ASN A 178 -2.72 14.94 14.40
C ASN A 178 -3.21 15.42 15.77
#